data_AF-A0A944BKZ6-F1
#
_entry.id   AF-A0A944BKZ6-F1
#
_cell.length_a   1.000
_cell.length_b   1.000
_cell.length_c   1.000
_cell.angle_alpha   90.00
_cell.angle_beta   90.00
_cell.angle_gamma   90.00
#
_symmetry.space_group_name_H-M   'P 1'
#
loop_
_entity.id
_entity.type
_entity.pdbx_description
1 polymer ?
#
loop_
_entity_poly.entity_id
_entity_poly.type
_entity_poly.pdbx_seq_one_letter_code
_entity_poly.pdbx_strand_id
1 'polypeptide(L)' 'MKEKICPRCGRKFICNHENIAECQCASVLLSINARKYIADNYSDCLCANCLKEIADNYR' A
#
# COMPACT_ATOMS: atom_id res chain seq x y z
N MET A 1 -8.64 -13.16 1.29
CA MET A 1 -7.74 -12.90 0.14
C MET A 1 -8.53 -12.44 -1.08
N LYS A 2 -8.31 -11.21 -1.58
CA LYS A 2 -8.98 -10.68 -2.78
C LYS A 2 -7.98 -10.03 -3.73
N GLU A 3 -8.16 -10.25 -5.03
CA GLU A 3 -7.49 -9.46 -6.05
C GLU A 3 -8.07 -8.04 -6.10
N LYS A 4 -7.19 -7.04 -6.03
CA LYS A 4 -7.52 -5.62 -6.17
C LYS A 4 -6.65 -4.99 -7.25
N ILE A 5 -7.12 -3.89 -7.81
CA ILE A 5 -6.34 -3.06 -8.74
C ILE A 5 -5.76 -1.90 -7.93
N CYS A 6 -4.45 -1.70 -7.99
CA CYS A 6 -3.79 -0.59 -7.34
C CYS A 6 -4.22 0.72 -8.01
N PRO A 7 -4.85 1.69 -7.31
CA PRO A 7 -5.29 2.95 -7.91
C PRO A 7 -4.13 3.84 -8.37
N ARG A 8 -2.92 3.63 -7.84
CA ARG A 8 -1.72 4.40 -8.24
C ARG A 8 -1.10 3.92 -9.56
N CYS A 9 -1.01 2.61 -9.79
CA CYS A 9 -0.27 2.05 -10.92
C CYS A 9 -1.09 1.14 -11.85
N GLY A 10 -2.36 0.88 -11.55
CA GLY A 10 -3.25 0.03 -12.34
C GLY A 10 -2.91 -1.47 -12.29
N ARG A 11 -1.88 -1.90 -11.54
CA ARG A 11 -1.52 -3.31 -11.44
C ARG A 11 -2.48 -4.06 -10.52
N LYS A 12 -2.83 -5.28 -10.92
CA LYS A 12 -3.50 -6.24 -10.05
C LYS A 12 -2.55 -6.71 -8.96
N PHE A 13 -3.04 -6.79 -7.74
CA PHE A 13 -2.30 -7.33 -6.61
C PHE A 13 -3.25 -8.06 -5.66
N ILE A 14 -2.68 -8.97 -4.87
CA ILE A 14 -3.43 -9.68 -3.85
C ILE A 14 -3.45 -8.83 -2.58
N CYS A 15 -4.65 -8.38 -2.21
CA CYS A 15 -4.91 -7.74 -0.94
C CYS A 15 -5.46 -8.78 0.04
N ASN A 16 -4.76 -8.97 1.16
CA ASN A 16 -5.23 -9.82 2.25
C ASN A 16 -5.51 -8.98 3.50
N HIS A 17 -6.30 -7.90 3.39
CA HIS A 17 -6.56 -7.03 4.54
C HIS A 17 -7.23 -7.77 5.71
N GLU A 18 -7.93 -8.87 5.43
CA GLU A 18 -8.55 -9.74 6.45
C GLU A 18 -7.49 -10.42 7.34
N ASN A 19 -6.30 -10.69 6.78
CA ASN A 19 -5.13 -11.12 7.51
C ASN A 19 -3.97 -10.18 7.20
N ILE A 20 -3.95 -9.02 7.86
CA ILE A 20 -2.97 -7.96 7.58
C ILE A 20 -1.52 -8.47 7.67
N ALA A 21 -1.23 -9.42 8.56
CA ALA A 21 0.10 -10.02 8.70
C ALA A 21 0.57 -10.75 7.42
N GLU A 22 -0.36 -11.27 6.62
CA GLU A 22 -0.10 -11.90 5.32
C GLU A 22 -0.29 -10.96 4.14
N CYS A 23 -0.68 -9.70 4.37
CA CYS A 23 -0.75 -8.72 3.30
C CYS A 23 0.66 -8.37 2.84
N GLN A 24 0.90 -8.38 1.52
CA GLN A 24 2.16 -7.88 0.95
C GLN A 24 2.47 -6.44 1.41
N CYS A 25 1.43 -5.67 1.71
CA CYS A 25 1.52 -4.31 2.23
C CYS A 25 2.11 -4.20 3.65
N ALA A 26 1.93 -5.19 4.52
CA ALA A 26 2.32 -5.10 5.93
C ALA A 26 3.83 -5.17 6.17
N SER A 27 4.57 -5.74 5.22
CA SER A 27 6.03 -5.77 5.24
C SER A 27 6.68 -4.41 4.92
N VAL A 28 5.90 -3.42 4.47
CA VAL A 28 6.42 -2.10 4.10
C VAL A 28 6.38 -1.16 5.30
N LEU A 29 7.57 -0.71 5.74
CA LEU A 29 7.71 0.29 6.79
C LEU A 29 7.40 1.68 6.23
N LEU A 30 6.31 2.28 6.71
CA LEU A 30 5.87 3.62 6.32
C LEU A 30 6.08 4.61 7.47
N SER A 31 6.76 5.72 7.20
CA SER A 31 6.87 6.87 8.10
C SER A 31 5.51 7.53 8.33
N ILE A 32 5.41 8.39 9.35
CA ILE A 32 4.17 9.15 9.62
C ILE A 32 3.78 10.01 8.41
N ASN A 33 4.76 10.63 7.77
CA ASN A 33 4.55 11.46 6.57
C ASN A 33 4.04 10.61 5.39
N ALA A 34 4.65 9.45 5.14
CA ALA A 34 4.21 8.52 4.11
C ALA A 34 2.77 8.04 4.35
N ARG A 35 2.43 7.69 5.60
CA ARG A 35 1.06 7.26 5.97
C ARG A 35 0.04 8.37 5.77
N LYS A 36 0.38 9.60 6.18
CA LYS A 36 -0.49 10.77 5.98
C LYS A 36 -0.72 11.04 4.50
N TYR A 37 0.34 11.06 3.71
CA TYR A 37 0.23 11.19 2.25
C TYR A 37 -0.67 10.11 1.65
N ILE A 38 -0.51 8.85 2.05
CA ILE A 38 -1.37 7.76 1.54
C ILE A 38 -2.83 7.99 1.91
N ALA A 39 -3.12 8.32 3.17
CA ALA A 39 -4.48 8.56 3.65
C ALA A 39 -5.15 9.76 2.95
N ASP A 40 -4.40 10.81 2.64
CA ASP A 40 -4.90 12.02 2.00
C ASP A 40 -5.14 11.84 0.48
N ASN A 41 -4.43 10.90 -0.16
CA ASN A 41 -4.43 10.76 -1.63
C ASN A 41 -5.12 9.48 -2.15
N TYR A 42 -5.29 8.45 -1.32
CA TYR A 42 -5.81 7.16 -1.76
C TYR A 42 -6.85 6.61 -0.77
N SER A 43 -8.03 6.27 -1.28
CA SER A 43 -9.13 5.68 -0.50
C SER A 43 -9.18 4.14 -0.53
N ASP A 44 -8.29 3.49 -1.28
CA ASP A 44 -8.20 2.03 -1.39
C ASP A 44 -6.75 1.57 -1.25
N CYS A 45 -6.56 0.25 -1.10
CA CYS A 45 -5.28 -0.37 -0.88
C CYS A 45 -4.31 -0.16 -2.07
N LEU A 46 -3.06 0.14 -1.75
CA LEU A 46 -1.96 0.21 -2.71
C LEU A 46 -1.17 -1.11 -2.72
N CYS A 47 -0.58 -1.45 -3.87
CA CYS A 47 0.31 -2.60 -3.96
C CYS A 47 1.63 -2.34 -3.24
N ALA A 48 2.34 -3.42 -2.87
CA ALA A 48 3.60 -3.33 -2.12
C ALA A 48 4.67 -2.48 -2.83
N ASN A 49 4.77 -2.55 -4.15
CA ASN A 49 5.72 -1.73 -4.91
C ASN A 49 5.42 -0.24 -4.76
N CYS A 50 4.14 0.13 -4.91
CA CYS A 50 3.73 1.53 -4.76
C CYS A 50 3.97 2.04 -3.35
N LEU A 51 3.72 1.20 -2.33
CA LEU A 51 3.98 1.54 -0.95
C LEU A 51 5.49 1.71 -0.67
N LYS A 52 6.35 0.86 -1.23
CA LYS A 52 7.82 0.98 -1.09
C LYS A 52 8.34 2.27 -1.71
N GLU A 53 7.89 2.62 -2.91
CA GLU A 53 8.27 3.88 -3.55
C GLU A 53 7.82 5.10 -2.73
N ILE A 54 6.61 5.07 -2.16
CA ILE A 54 6.14 6.14 -1.27
C ILE A 54 6.99 6.16 0.01
N ALA A 55 7.30 5.00 0.60
CA ALA A 55 8.15 4.92 1.78
C ALA A 55 9.53 5.56 1.53
N ASP A 56 10.12 5.32 0.36
CA ASP A 56 11.43 5.86 -0.02
C ASP A 56 11.40 7.36 -0.30
N ASN A 57 10.31 7.88 -0.87
CA ASN A 57 10.14 9.32 -1.15
C ASN A 57 9.85 10.16 0.12
N TYR A 58 9.40 9.54 1.21
CA TYR A 58 8.96 10.22 2.44
C TYR A 58 9.72 9.73 3.69
N ARG A 59 11.00 9.36 3.53
CA ARG A 59 11.90 8.99 4.64
C ARG A 59 12.16 10.14 5.61
#